data_AF-A0A1H3VL95-F1
#
_entry.id   AF-A0A1H3VL95-F1
#
_cell.length_a   1.000
_cell.length_b   1.000
_cell.length_c   1.000
_cell.angle_alpha   90.00
_cell.angle_beta   90.00
_cell.angle_gamma   90.00
#
_symmetry.space_group_name_H-M   'P 1'
#
loop_
_entity.id
_entity.type
_entity.pdbx_description
1 polymer ?
#
loop_
_entity_poly.entity_id
_entity_poly.type
_entity_poly.pdbx_seq_one_letter_code
_entity_poly.pdbx_strand_id
1 'polypeptide(L)'
;MDHNDEILNLQFKMTDKGRIDRIGDLYTTYNPSVDIEALRQKGYLLAVEKMMEPVTMSFDDHDPKVIAYWAKLGMVKEFHGENVPMSWSEYECKTGFHWEDTNNDGPQNLHKQWTSFVPVSAFQEENRERRYPTVIVLHGGFNPKSIIDGWGFPQEAAKREWIVLAPSLELSDLVEEMLIQAEELYPVDPERVYITGFSYGGFMSDRNALERPELFAAAGPCGAPIGCNDLRQMAHSPEPMRPFDEKKSAHGRRITMPVMNCYGNLDGNRFPIFDSGRNADGPVHYQPEELVNGINFWCEVNDAEPVSLKEVMELRNRADVSAEEQHIGIPLASDCHRTIVADGITNYIGDIRSRDGVVRMRIMCEMNMPHWPAPEMIRQLYDFFEPFSRRNGESYYNPVRSHTLSK
;
A
#
# COMPACT_ATOMS: atom_id res chain seq x y z
N MET A 1 29.62 14.25 -13.00
CA MET A 1 28.29 14.23 -12.40
C MET A 1 28.38 13.17 -11.30
N ASP A 2 27.94 13.46 -10.08
CA ASP A 2 27.91 12.44 -9.02
C ASP A 2 26.87 11.38 -9.41
N HIS A 3 27.05 10.09 -9.08
CA HIS A 3 26.10 9.02 -9.43
C HIS A 3 24.69 9.34 -8.92
N ASN A 4 24.60 9.95 -7.75
CA ASN A 4 23.33 10.46 -7.21
C ASN A 4 22.67 11.50 -8.12
N ASP A 5 23.45 12.40 -8.73
CA ASP A 5 22.90 13.38 -9.68
C ASP A 5 22.36 12.66 -10.92
N GLU A 6 23.00 11.59 -11.37
CA GLU A 6 22.52 10.78 -12.50
C GLU A 6 21.18 10.12 -12.16
N ILE A 7 21.04 9.53 -10.97
CA ILE A 7 19.78 8.94 -10.48
C ILE A 7 18.66 9.98 -10.44
N LEU A 8 18.91 11.13 -9.79
CA LEU A 8 17.89 12.19 -9.66
C LEU A 8 17.43 12.74 -11.01
N ASN A 9 18.30 12.66 -12.03
CA ASN A 9 18.02 13.13 -13.38
C ASN A 9 17.44 12.05 -14.31
N LEU A 10 17.27 10.80 -13.85
CA LEU A 10 16.61 9.76 -14.63
C LEU A 10 15.17 10.18 -14.96
N GLN A 11 14.81 10.00 -16.22
CA GLN A 11 13.49 10.32 -16.75
C GLN A 11 12.43 9.42 -16.08
N PHE A 12 11.41 10.04 -15.50
CA PHE A 12 10.28 9.35 -14.89
C PHE A 12 9.04 10.25 -14.96
N LYS A 13 8.03 9.85 -15.73
CA LYS A 13 6.87 10.71 -16.01
C LYS A 13 5.61 10.17 -15.34
N MET A 14 5.11 10.84 -14.31
CA MET A 14 3.77 10.55 -13.81
C MET A 14 2.69 11.23 -14.66
N THR A 15 1.46 10.75 -14.53
CA THR A 15 0.27 11.30 -15.23
C THR A 15 -0.28 12.58 -14.59
N ASP A 16 0.48 13.19 -13.67
CA ASP A 16 0.08 14.34 -12.87
C ASP A 16 0.17 15.70 -13.60
N LYS A 17 -0.14 15.69 -14.91
CA LYS A 17 -0.05 16.84 -15.81
C LYS A 17 1.38 17.39 -15.96
N GLY A 18 2.39 16.52 -15.76
CA GLY A 18 3.79 16.80 -16.04
C GLY A 18 4.52 17.56 -14.94
N ARG A 19 4.06 17.44 -13.68
CA ARG A 19 4.78 18.01 -12.54
C ARG A 19 5.94 17.12 -12.09
N ILE A 20 5.85 15.82 -12.34
CA ILE A 20 6.95 14.86 -12.18
C ILE A 20 7.45 14.45 -13.56
N ASP A 21 8.70 14.82 -13.86
CA ASP A 21 9.41 14.47 -15.10
C ASP A 21 10.68 13.64 -14.84
N ARG A 22 11.21 13.71 -13.62
CA ARG A 22 12.39 12.98 -13.17
C ARG A 22 12.20 12.38 -11.79
N ILE A 23 13.06 11.42 -11.42
CA ILE A 23 13.07 10.83 -10.08
C ILE A 23 13.20 11.91 -9.00
N GLY A 24 14.05 12.92 -9.19
CA GLY A 24 14.23 13.98 -8.19
C GLY A 24 12.94 14.75 -7.89
N ASP A 25 12.08 14.94 -8.89
CA ASP A 25 10.83 15.66 -8.74
C ASP A 25 9.89 14.95 -7.75
N LEU A 26 9.91 13.61 -7.68
CA LEU A 26 9.11 12.84 -6.72
C LEU A 26 9.31 13.30 -5.29
N TYR A 27 10.55 13.71 -4.99
CA TYR A 27 10.95 14.06 -3.66
C TYR A 27 10.71 15.54 -3.34
N THR A 28 10.81 16.43 -4.32
CA THR A 28 10.82 17.88 -4.06
C THR A 28 9.58 18.62 -4.55
N THR A 29 8.83 18.09 -5.52
CA THR A 29 7.72 18.80 -6.18
C THR A 29 6.51 19.03 -5.29
N TYR A 30 6.22 18.08 -4.40
CA TYR A 30 5.04 18.13 -3.53
C TYR A 30 5.35 18.67 -2.14
N ASN A 31 6.57 18.44 -1.63
CA ASN A 31 7.00 19.00 -0.36
C ASN A 31 8.46 19.45 -0.45
N PRO A 32 8.73 20.78 -0.48
CA PRO A 32 10.09 21.30 -0.59
C PRO A 32 10.92 21.08 0.69
N SER A 33 10.31 20.59 1.77
CA SER A 33 10.99 20.32 3.05
C SER A 33 11.79 19.01 3.04
N VAL A 34 11.72 18.22 1.97
CA VAL A 34 12.54 17.01 1.83
C VAL A 34 14.00 17.40 1.72
N ASP A 35 14.81 16.94 2.68
CA ASP A 35 16.25 17.10 2.67
C ASP A 35 16.88 16.09 1.70
N ILE A 36 16.91 16.46 0.42
CA ILE A 36 17.46 15.62 -0.64
C ILE A 36 18.96 15.34 -0.46
N GLU A 37 19.71 16.26 0.14
CA GLU A 37 21.13 16.09 0.42
C GLU A 37 21.36 15.02 1.50
N ALA A 38 20.48 14.95 2.50
CA ALA A 38 20.50 13.84 3.45
C ALA A 38 20.19 12.50 2.78
N LEU A 39 19.24 12.44 1.82
CA LEU A 39 18.96 11.21 1.05
C LEU A 39 20.18 10.76 0.24
N ARG A 40 20.90 11.70 -0.38
CA ARG A 40 22.16 11.44 -1.10
C ARG A 40 23.24 10.88 -0.18
N GLN A 41 23.53 11.60 0.90
CA GLN A 41 24.64 11.26 1.80
C GLN A 41 24.46 9.93 2.52
N LYS A 42 23.21 9.53 2.76
CA LYS A 42 22.88 8.29 3.46
C LYS A 42 22.65 7.08 2.52
N GLY A 43 22.76 7.28 1.21
CA GLY A 43 22.72 6.20 0.21
C GLY A 43 21.32 5.74 -0.21
N TYR A 44 20.27 6.49 0.14
CA TYR A 44 18.88 6.14 -0.18
C TYR A 44 18.62 6.05 -1.69
N LEU A 45 19.24 6.95 -2.45
CA LEU A 45 19.03 7.01 -3.90
C LEU A 45 19.45 5.73 -4.63
N LEU A 46 20.43 4.98 -4.11
CA LEU A 46 20.84 3.69 -4.67
C LEU A 46 19.72 2.63 -4.54
N ALA A 47 18.97 2.66 -3.44
CA ALA A 47 17.84 1.77 -3.24
C ALA A 47 16.68 2.15 -4.16
N VAL A 48 16.45 3.45 -4.35
CA VAL A 48 15.46 3.99 -5.29
C VAL A 48 15.79 3.61 -6.74
N GLU A 49 17.06 3.76 -7.16
CA GLU A 49 17.52 3.37 -8.49
C GLU A 49 17.18 1.90 -8.79
N LYS A 50 17.48 1.00 -7.84
CA LYS A 50 17.16 -0.43 -7.98
C LYS A 50 15.66 -0.69 -8.00
N MET A 51 14.89 0.00 -7.15
CA MET A 51 13.44 -0.14 -7.06
C MET A 51 12.75 0.33 -8.35
N MET A 52 13.25 1.41 -8.95
CA MET A 52 12.66 2.05 -10.12
C MET A 52 13.26 1.57 -11.45
N GLU A 53 14.28 0.71 -11.44
CA GLU A 53 14.95 0.19 -12.64
C GLU A 53 13.99 -0.26 -13.76
N PRO A 54 12.87 -0.96 -13.49
CA PRO A 54 11.94 -1.38 -14.54
C PRO A 54 11.33 -0.19 -15.31
N VAL A 55 10.92 0.85 -14.58
CA VAL A 55 10.20 2.01 -15.13
C VAL A 55 11.14 3.09 -15.67
N THR A 56 12.40 3.11 -15.23
CA THR A 56 13.43 4.01 -15.77
C THR A 56 14.13 3.42 -17.00
N MET A 57 14.12 2.10 -17.15
CA MET A 57 14.58 1.40 -18.35
C MET A 57 13.61 1.58 -19.53
N SER A 58 12.31 1.44 -19.29
CA SER A 58 11.25 1.77 -20.25
C SER A 58 9.95 2.05 -19.53
N PHE A 59 9.25 3.11 -19.94
CA PHE A 59 7.92 3.42 -19.40
C PHE A 59 6.82 2.57 -20.04
N ASP A 60 7.13 1.92 -21.17
CA ASP A 60 6.27 0.91 -21.76
C ASP A 60 6.52 -0.42 -21.06
N ASP A 61 5.52 -0.85 -20.31
CA ASP A 61 5.60 -2.03 -19.45
C ASP A 61 5.55 -3.34 -20.24
N HIS A 62 5.28 -3.27 -21.55
CA HIS A 62 5.36 -4.34 -22.54
C HIS A 62 6.72 -4.42 -23.25
N ASP A 63 7.62 -3.45 -23.02
CA ASP A 63 8.94 -3.44 -23.66
C ASP A 63 9.67 -4.77 -23.36
N PRO A 64 10.21 -5.46 -24.38
CA PRO A 64 10.93 -6.72 -24.18
C PRO A 64 12.05 -6.64 -23.13
N LYS A 65 12.63 -5.46 -22.90
CA LYS A 65 13.62 -5.25 -21.84
C LYS A 65 13.01 -5.34 -20.44
N VAL A 66 11.81 -4.78 -20.24
CA VAL A 66 11.04 -4.89 -18.98
C VAL A 66 10.64 -6.33 -18.73
N ILE A 67 10.12 -7.02 -19.75
CA ILE A 67 9.79 -8.46 -19.64
C ILE A 67 11.04 -9.29 -19.30
N ALA A 68 12.17 -9.02 -19.97
CA ALA A 68 13.43 -9.71 -19.70
C ALA A 68 13.99 -9.40 -18.31
N TYR A 69 13.76 -8.20 -17.77
CA TYR A 69 14.13 -7.85 -16.39
C TYR A 69 13.41 -8.76 -15.40
N TRP A 70 12.08 -8.88 -15.53
CA TRP A 70 11.30 -9.74 -14.63
C TRP A 70 11.66 -11.22 -14.77
N ALA A 71 11.89 -11.69 -15.99
CA ALA A 71 12.36 -13.05 -16.22
C ALA A 71 13.70 -13.34 -15.52
N LYS A 72 14.64 -12.38 -15.50
CA LYS A 72 15.92 -12.52 -14.78
C LYS A 72 15.73 -12.60 -13.26
N LEU A 73 14.69 -11.97 -12.73
CA LEU A 73 14.32 -12.06 -11.31
C LEU A 73 13.50 -13.32 -10.98
N GLY A 74 13.29 -14.22 -11.96
CA GLY A 74 12.51 -15.44 -11.75
C GLY A 74 11.01 -15.20 -11.72
N MET A 75 10.53 -14.13 -12.36
CA MET A 75 9.11 -13.79 -12.47
C MET A 75 8.64 -13.83 -13.93
N VAL A 76 7.45 -14.39 -14.15
CA VAL A 76 6.70 -14.30 -15.40
C VAL A 76 5.72 -13.14 -15.26
N LYS A 77 5.88 -12.12 -16.10
CA LYS A 77 4.96 -10.98 -16.18
C LYS A 77 3.94 -11.23 -17.28
N GLU A 78 2.65 -11.19 -16.98
CA GLU A 78 1.57 -11.38 -17.96
C GLU A 78 0.54 -10.26 -17.88
N PHE A 79 -0.12 -10.00 -19.01
CA PHE A 79 -1.10 -8.93 -19.20
C PHE A 79 -2.45 -9.52 -19.50
N HIS A 80 -3.47 -9.04 -18.80
CA HIS A 80 -4.82 -9.57 -18.84
C HIS A 80 -5.82 -8.45 -19.06
N GLY A 81 -6.95 -8.78 -19.68
CA GLY A 81 -8.06 -7.85 -19.83
C GLY A 81 -7.80 -6.66 -20.77
N GLU A 82 -6.70 -6.64 -21.53
CA GLU A 82 -6.35 -5.52 -22.42
C GLU A 82 -7.41 -5.18 -23.45
N ASN A 83 -8.09 -6.20 -23.95
CA ASN A 83 -9.17 -6.09 -24.93
C ASN A 83 -10.56 -6.24 -24.30
N VAL A 84 -10.67 -6.18 -22.96
CA VAL A 84 -11.93 -6.33 -22.22
C VAL A 84 -12.38 -4.94 -21.76
N PRO A 85 -13.25 -4.25 -22.52
CA PRO A 85 -13.67 -2.90 -22.17
C PRO A 85 -14.49 -2.90 -20.88
N MET A 86 -14.35 -1.83 -20.11
CA MET A 86 -15.19 -1.59 -18.95
C MET A 86 -16.54 -1.00 -19.40
N SER A 87 -17.64 -1.68 -19.07
CA SER A 87 -18.99 -1.18 -19.34
C SER A 87 -19.57 -0.50 -18.11
N TRP A 88 -19.45 0.83 -18.06
CA TRP A 88 -19.99 1.63 -16.95
C TRP A 88 -21.53 1.62 -16.92
N SER A 89 -22.19 1.47 -18.06
CA SER A 89 -23.65 1.28 -18.10
C SER A 89 -24.10 -0.05 -17.50
N GLU A 90 -23.37 -1.15 -17.76
CA GLU A 90 -23.66 -2.44 -17.10
C GLU A 90 -23.36 -2.37 -15.61
N TYR A 91 -22.26 -1.71 -15.22
CA TYR A 91 -21.91 -1.50 -13.82
C TYR A 91 -22.99 -0.67 -13.10
N GLU A 92 -23.48 0.40 -13.71
CA GLU A 92 -24.59 1.22 -13.20
C GLU A 92 -25.87 0.37 -13.09
N CYS A 93 -26.22 -0.43 -14.10
CA CYS A 93 -27.37 -1.33 -14.02
C CYS A 93 -27.25 -2.35 -12.88
N LYS A 94 -26.05 -2.87 -12.62
CA LYS A 94 -25.78 -3.84 -11.56
C LYS A 94 -25.79 -3.20 -10.16
N THR A 95 -25.28 -1.98 -10.04
CA THR A 95 -24.95 -1.38 -8.74
C THR A 95 -25.84 -0.19 -8.36
N GLY A 96 -26.46 0.46 -9.33
CA GLY A 96 -27.18 1.72 -9.20
C GLY A 96 -26.30 2.97 -9.19
N PHE A 97 -24.98 2.83 -9.44
CA PHE A 97 -24.02 3.94 -9.38
C PHE A 97 -23.55 4.35 -10.76
N HIS A 98 -23.88 5.58 -11.13
CA HIS A 98 -23.48 6.20 -12.38
C HIS A 98 -22.06 6.77 -12.27
N TRP A 99 -21.30 6.64 -13.36
CA TRP A 99 -20.02 7.32 -13.56
C TRP A 99 -19.93 7.84 -14.98
N GLU A 100 -19.36 9.03 -15.12
CA GLU A 100 -19.05 9.64 -16.40
C GLU A 100 -17.67 10.29 -16.31
N ASP A 101 -16.78 9.98 -17.27
CA ASP A 101 -15.49 10.66 -17.40
C ASP A 101 -15.67 12.01 -18.09
N THR A 102 -16.14 13.01 -17.35
CA THR A 102 -16.43 14.33 -17.94
C THR A 102 -15.19 15.03 -18.50
N ASN A 103 -13.99 14.62 -18.07
CA ASN A 103 -12.73 15.28 -18.43
C ASN A 103 -11.78 14.38 -19.25
N ASN A 104 -12.15 13.12 -19.49
CA ASN A 104 -11.29 12.11 -20.11
C ASN A 104 -9.96 11.93 -19.34
N ASP A 105 -10.04 12.02 -18.01
CA ASP A 105 -8.90 12.04 -17.09
C ASP A 105 -8.53 10.63 -16.58
N GLY A 106 -9.38 9.60 -16.82
CA GLY A 106 -9.22 8.26 -16.25
C GLY A 106 -8.98 7.14 -17.29
N PRO A 107 -7.86 7.10 -18.02
CA PRO A 107 -7.58 6.04 -19.01
C PRO A 107 -7.55 4.63 -18.38
N GLN A 108 -7.26 4.51 -17.09
CA GLN A 108 -7.32 3.26 -16.33
C GLN A 108 -8.73 2.65 -16.27
N ASN A 109 -9.77 3.48 -16.44
CA ASN A 109 -11.18 3.10 -16.33
C ASN A 109 -11.77 2.56 -17.64
N LEU A 110 -10.97 2.47 -18.69
CA LEU A 110 -11.44 2.08 -20.03
C LEU A 110 -11.55 0.55 -20.18
N HIS A 111 -10.73 -0.21 -19.46
CA HIS A 111 -10.64 -1.65 -19.59
C HIS A 111 -10.50 -2.30 -18.22
N LYS A 112 -10.95 -3.56 -18.09
CA LYS A 112 -10.72 -4.38 -16.89
C LYS A 112 -9.32 -4.99 -16.91
N GLN A 113 -8.30 -4.15 -17.10
CA GLN A 113 -6.93 -4.60 -17.25
C GLN A 113 -6.32 -4.98 -15.92
N TRP A 114 -5.45 -5.97 -15.94
CA TRP A 114 -4.59 -6.29 -14.80
C TRP A 114 -3.30 -6.94 -15.26
N THR A 115 -2.26 -6.77 -14.46
CA THR A 115 -0.94 -7.38 -14.69
C THR A 115 -0.67 -8.39 -13.58
N SER A 116 -0.16 -9.58 -13.95
CA SER A 116 0.35 -10.54 -12.98
C SER A 116 1.87 -10.57 -13.01
N PHE A 117 2.46 -10.79 -11.83
CA PHE A 117 3.85 -11.23 -11.68
C PHE A 117 3.81 -12.56 -10.94
N VAL A 118 4.17 -13.64 -11.62
CA VAL A 118 4.06 -15.00 -11.11
C VAL A 118 5.46 -15.63 -11.04
N PRO A 119 5.86 -16.24 -9.90
CA PRO A 119 7.15 -16.92 -9.82
C PRO A 119 7.27 -18.01 -10.88
N VAL A 120 8.42 -18.09 -11.57
CA VAL A 120 8.69 -19.12 -12.59
C VAL A 120 8.51 -20.53 -12.01
N SER A 121 8.77 -20.71 -10.71
CA SER A 121 8.57 -21.97 -10.02
C SER A 121 7.12 -22.45 -10.02
N ALA A 122 6.13 -21.56 -10.16
CA ALA A 122 4.71 -21.92 -10.23
C ALA A 122 4.34 -22.72 -11.50
N PHE A 123 5.18 -22.65 -12.54
CA PHE A 123 4.99 -23.35 -13.81
C PHE A 123 5.81 -24.65 -13.90
N GLN A 124 6.54 -25.01 -12.84
CA GLN A 124 7.35 -26.23 -12.79
C GLN A 124 6.49 -27.42 -12.31
N GLU A 125 6.61 -28.56 -13.00
CA GLU A 125 5.78 -29.76 -12.71
C GLU A 125 5.98 -30.26 -11.27
N GLU A 126 7.18 -30.15 -10.71
CA GLU A 126 7.48 -30.50 -9.32
C GLU A 126 6.70 -29.65 -8.29
N ASN A 127 6.22 -28.48 -8.68
CA ASN A 127 5.47 -27.54 -7.83
C ASN A 127 3.97 -27.52 -8.13
N ARG A 128 3.43 -28.46 -8.93
CA ARG A 128 2.01 -28.47 -9.32
C ARG A 128 1.01 -28.48 -8.15
N GLU A 129 1.43 -28.97 -6.98
CA GLU A 129 0.62 -29.01 -5.75
C GLU A 129 0.91 -27.84 -4.81
N ARG A 130 1.98 -27.07 -5.07
CA ARG A 130 2.38 -25.91 -4.26
C ARG A 130 1.41 -24.76 -4.53
N ARG A 131 0.96 -24.11 -3.45
CA ARG A 131 0.18 -22.87 -3.50
C ARG A 131 1.02 -21.67 -3.05
N TYR A 132 0.82 -20.54 -3.71
CA TYR A 132 1.64 -19.35 -3.59
C TYR A 132 0.84 -18.22 -2.93
N PRO A 133 1.37 -17.55 -1.89
CA PRO A 133 0.78 -16.32 -1.40
C PRO A 133 0.65 -15.29 -2.52
N THR A 134 -0.40 -14.50 -2.43
CA THR A 134 -0.70 -13.48 -3.44
C THR A 134 -0.92 -12.14 -2.76
N VAL A 135 -0.30 -11.09 -3.29
CA VAL A 135 -0.61 -9.71 -2.90
C VAL A 135 -1.25 -8.97 -4.08
N ILE A 136 -2.39 -8.35 -3.82
CA ILE A 136 -3.03 -7.44 -4.76
C ILE A 136 -2.50 -6.04 -4.45
N VAL A 137 -1.91 -5.37 -5.44
CA VAL A 137 -1.30 -4.05 -5.31
C VAL A 137 -2.10 -3.04 -6.12
N LEU A 138 -2.72 -2.08 -5.44
CA LEU A 138 -3.54 -1.03 -6.04
C LEU A 138 -2.71 0.23 -6.27
N HIS A 139 -2.75 0.77 -7.49
CA HIS A 139 -1.98 1.96 -7.86
C HIS A 139 -2.61 3.26 -7.35
N GLY A 140 -1.90 4.37 -7.52
CA GLY A 140 -2.42 5.70 -7.17
C GLY A 140 -3.47 6.17 -8.18
N GLY A 141 -4.35 7.08 -7.77
CA GLY A 141 -5.44 7.56 -8.61
C GLY A 141 -4.89 8.24 -9.86
N PHE A 142 -5.53 7.99 -11.00
CA PHE A 142 -5.13 8.51 -12.31
C PHE A 142 -3.74 8.08 -12.81
N ASN A 143 -3.01 7.19 -12.10
CA ASN A 143 -1.73 6.63 -12.56
C ASN A 143 -1.97 5.33 -13.35
N PRO A 144 -1.09 5.01 -14.33
CA PRO A 144 -1.16 3.70 -14.97
C PRO A 144 -0.72 2.60 -14.00
N LYS A 145 -1.35 1.42 -14.09
CA LYS A 145 -0.97 0.23 -13.31
C LYS A 145 0.51 -0.14 -13.43
N SER A 146 1.15 0.19 -14.56
CA SER A 146 2.58 -0.05 -14.82
C SER A 146 3.52 0.66 -13.86
N ILE A 147 3.06 1.68 -13.12
CA ILE A 147 3.87 2.34 -12.08
C ILE A 147 4.30 1.36 -10.97
N ILE A 148 3.53 0.29 -10.75
CA ILE A 148 3.80 -0.75 -9.75
C ILE A 148 5.11 -1.50 -10.04
N ASP A 149 5.53 -1.60 -11.31
CA ASP A 149 6.84 -2.14 -11.68
C ASP A 149 7.99 -1.40 -10.97
N GLY A 150 7.81 -0.11 -10.67
CA GLY A 150 8.79 0.76 -10.02
C GLY A 150 8.60 0.97 -8.53
N TRP A 151 7.69 0.24 -7.87
CA TRP A 151 7.36 0.41 -6.45
C TRP A 151 8.01 -0.64 -5.53
N GLY A 152 8.77 -1.59 -6.06
CA GLY A 152 9.46 -2.60 -5.25
C GLY A 152 8.62 -3.83 -4.90
N PHE A 153 7.29 -3.76 -5.03
CA PHE A 153 6.41 -4.88 -4.69
C PHE A 153 6.73 -6.16 -5.47
N PRO A 154 6.85 -6.14 -6.82
CA PRO A 154 7.19 -7.36 -7.55
C PRO A 154 8.62 -7.85 -7.28
N GLN A 155 9.58 -6.95 -6.99
CA GLN A 155 10.94 -7.33 -6.62
C GLN A 155 10.97 -8.07 -5.27
N GLU A 156 10.23 -7.62 -4.26
CA GLU A 156 10.14 -8.34 -2.99
C GLU A 156 9.37 -9.65 -3.11
N ALA A 157 8.29 -9.69 -3.91
CA ALA A 157 7.61 -10.94 -4.24
C ALA A 157 8.54 -11.97 -4.91
N ALA A 158 9.42 -11.52 -5.82
CA ALA A 158 10.37 -12.40 -6.49
C ALA A 158 11.31 -13.12 -5.51
N LYS A 159 11.78 -12.43 -4.46
CA LYS A 159 12.63 -13.03 -3.43
C LYS A 159 11.90 -14.07 -2.58
N ARG A 160 10.58 -13.89 -2.40
CA ARG A 160 9.73 -14.72 -1.54
C ARG A 160 9.00 -15.82 -2.29
N GLU A 161 9.04 -15.78 -3.62
CA GLU A 161 8.16 -16.52 -4.51
C GLU A 161 6.69 -16.30 -4.17
N TRP A 162 6.23 -15.04 -4.22
CA TRP A 162 4.83 -14.66 -4.09
C TRP A 162 4.29 -14.19 -5.45
N ILE A 163 2.97 -14.28 -5.63
CA ILE A 163 2.28 -13.73 -6.79
C ILE A 163 1.92 -12.27 -6.49
N VAL A 164 2.10 -11.38 -7.47
CA VAL A 164 1.58 -10.01 -7.42
C VAL A 164 0.51 -9.84 -8.48
N LEU A 165 -0.63 -9.28 -8.10
CA LEU A 165 -1.71 -8.89 -9.01
C LEU A 165 -1.89 -7.37 -8.95
N ALA A 166 -1.88 -6.71 -10.10
CA ALA A 166 -1.96 -5.27 -10.23
C ALA A 166 -3.12 -4.87 -11.17
N PRO A 167 -4.34 -4.66 -10.64
CA PRO A 167 -5.48 -4.22 -11.45
C PRO A 167 -5.37 -2.74 -11.86
N SER A 168 -6.03 -2.36 -12.96
CA SER A 168 -6.25 -0.97 -13.35
C SER A 168 -7.45 -0.30 -12.66
N LEU A 169 -8.35 -1.12 -12.10
CA LEU A 169 -9.58 -0.70 -11.44
C LEU A 169 -9.57 -1.24 -10.00
N GLU A 170 -9.79 -0.36 -9.04
CA GLU A 170 -9.61 -0.62 -7.62
C GLU A 170 -10.91 -1.02 -6.90
N LEU A 171 -12.05 -0.99 -7.59
CA LEU A 171 -13.38 -1.36 -7.07
C LEU A 171 -13.45 -2.81 -6.56
N SER A 172 -14.01 -3.00 -5.36
CA SER A 172 -14.06 -4.32 -4.69
C SER A 172 -14.70 -5.44 -5.51
N ASP A 173 -15.76 -5.16 -6.26
CA ASP A 173 -16.41 -6.17 -7.11
C ASP A 173 -15.52 -6.60 -8.28
N LEU A 174 -14.67 -5.69 -8.79
CA LEU A 174 -13.75 -5.96 -9.91
C LEU A 174 -12.45 -6.60 -9.43
N VAL A 175 -11.96 -6.21 -8.26
CA VAL A 175 -10.84 -6.88 -7.58
C VAL A 175 -11.19 -8.35 -7.28
N GLU A 176 -12.40 -8.62 -6.79
CA GLU A 176 -12.90 -9.97 -6.59
C GLU A 176 -13.02 -10.75 -7.91
N GLU A 177 -13.58 -10.14 -8.97
CA GLU A 177 -13.65 -10.74 -10.32
C GLU A 177 -12.25 -11.11 -10.86
N MET A 178 -11.27 -10.21 -10.70
CA MET A 178 -9.88 -10.46 -11.10
C MET A 178 -9.26 -11.60 -10.29
N LEU A 179 -9.46 -11.63 -8.96
CA LEU A 179 -8.90 -12.68 -8.11
C LEU A 179 -9.42 -14.06 -8.52
N ILE A 180 -10.73 -14.17 -8.82
CA ILE A 180 -11.32 -15.42 -9.33
C ILE A 180 -10.64 -15.87 -10.63
N GLN A 181 -10.41 -14.95 -11.57
CA GLN A 181 -9.68 -15.26 -12.81
C GLN A 181 -8.24 -15.70 -12.52
N ALA A 182 -7.55 -15.03 -11.58
CA ALA A 182 -6.19 -15.38 -11.20
C ALA A 182 -6.10 -16.77 -10.53
N GLU A 183 -7.11 -17.18 -9.75
CA GLU A 183 -7.20 -18.52 -9.15
C GLU A 183 -7.41 -19.64 -10.18
N GLU A 184 -8.02 -19.33 -11.32
CA GLU A 184 -8.14 -20.27 -12.45
C GLU A 184 -6.82 -20.41 -13.24
N LEU A 185 -6.04 -19.32 -13.33
CA LEU A 185 -4.81 -19.26 -14.11
C LEU A 185 -3.56 -19.71 -13.33
N TYR A 186 -3.53 -19.47 -12.02
CA TYR A 186 -2.35 -19.62 -11.19
C TYR A 186 -2.63 -20.38 -9.90
N PRO A 187 -1.61 -21.04 -9.31
CA PRO A 187 -1.75 -21.76 -8.05
C PRO A 187 -1.77 -20.81 -6.84
N VAL A 188 -2.71 -19.87 -6.82
CA VAL A 188 -2.97 -18.96 -5.70
C VAL A 188 -3.30 -19.77 -4.44
N ASP A 189 -2.74 -19.37 -3.31
CA ASP A 189 -3.15 -19.83 -1.98
C ASP A 189 -4.32 -18.97 -1.49
N PRO A 190 -5.55 -19.50 -1.48
CA PRO A 190 -6.73 -18.72 -1.10
C PRO A 190 -6.73 -18.33 0.38
N GLU A 191 -5.90 -18.96 1.21
CA GLU A 191 -5.76 -18.58 2.62
C GLU A 191 -4.74 -17.45 2.82
N ARG A 192 -3.93 -17.12 1.80
CA ARG A 192 -2.85 -16.12 1.88
C ARG A 192 -2.94 -15.12 0.73
N VAL A 193 -4.11 -14.51 0.60
CA VAL A 193 -4.32 -13.36 -0.26
C VAL A 193 -4.26 -12.09 0.59
N TYR A 194 -3.49 -11.11 0.16
CA TYR A 194 -3.30 -9.82 0.84
C TYR A 194 -3.65 -8.68 -0.11
N ILE A 195 -3.96 -7.51 0.43
CA ILE A 195 -4.22 -6.32 -0.37
C ILE A 195 -3.46 -5.11 0.16
N THR A 196 -2.91 -4.31 -0.74
CA THR A 196 -2.15 -3.11 -0.39
C THR A 196 -2.16 -2.15 -1.57
N GLY A 197 -1.76 -0.91 -1.32
CA GLY A 197 -1.67 0.11 -2.34
C GLY A 197 -1.17 1.41 -1.74
N PHE A 198 -0.93 2.38 -2.61
CA PHE A 198 -0.41 3.68 -2.22
C PHE A 198 -1.33 4.82 -2.66
N SER A 199 -1.52 5.84 -1.82
CA SER A 199 -2.38 7.00 -2.11
C SER A 199 -3.84 6.57 -2.31
N TYR A 200 -4.47 6.85 -3.45
CA TYR A 200 -5.80 6.31 -3.78
C TYR A 200 -5.86 4.78 -3.66
N GLY A 201 -4.82 4.06 -4.10
CA GLY A 201 -4.74 2.61 -3.92
C GLY A 201 -4.65 2.19 -2.46
N GLY A 202 -4.06 3.02 -1.59
CA GLY A 202 -4.06 2.83 -0.15
C GLY A 202 -5.46 2.99 0.44
N PHE A 203 -6.15 4.06 0.04
CA PHE A 203 -7.56 4.29 0.39
C PHE A 203 -8.46 3.13 -0.10
N MET A 204 -8.26 2.67 -1.33
CA MET A 204 -9.02 1.55 -1.87
C MET A 204 -8.64 0.22 -1.21
N SER A 205 -7.42 0.07 -0.71
CA SER A 205 -7.03 -1.11 0.08
C SER A 205 -7.75 -1.14 1.42
N ASP A 206 -7.86 0.01 2.10
CA ASP A 206 -8.66 0.17 3.31
C ASP A 206 -10.11 -0.25 3.06
N ARG A 207 -10.69 0.29 1.99
CA ARG A 207 -12.05 -0.03 1.55
C ARG A 207 -12.26 -1.49 1.22
N ASN A 208 -11.42 -2.08 0.38
CA ASN A 208 -11.53 -3.47 -0.06
C ASN A 208 -11.41 -4.43 1.13
N ALA A 209 -10.46 -4.20 2.03
CA ALA A 209 -10.27 -5.00 3.23
C ALA A 209 -11.51 -4.98 4.15
N LEU A 210 -12.18 -3.82 4.23
CA LEU A 210 -13.40 -3.67 5.01
C LEU A 210 -14.63 -4.24 4.29
N GLU A 211 -14.78 -4.07 2.98
CA GLU A 211 -15.95 -4.53 2.22
C GLU A 211 -15.94 -6.03 1.87
N ARG A 212 -14.74 -6.61 1.73
CA ARG A 212 -14.51 -8.01 1.37
C ARG A 212 -13.59 -8.70 2.39
N PRO A 213 -13.93 -8.69 3.68
CA PRO A 213 -13.03 -9.19 4.72
C PRO A 213 -12.82 -10.71 4.65
N GLU A 214 -13.67 -11.44 3.91
CA GLU A 214 -13.48 -12.86 3.62
C GLU A 214 -12.34 -13.18 2.65
N LEU A 215 -11.92 -12.22 1.80
CA LEU A 215 -10.90 -12.46 0.78
C LEU A 215 -9.47 -12.29 1.31
N PHE A 216 -9.27 -11.36 2.25
CA PHE A 216 -7.92 -10.90 2.60
C PHE A 216 -7.46 -11.37 3.98
N ALA A 217 -6.27 -11.97 4.05
CA ALA A 217 -5.63 -12.35 5.31
C ALA A 217 -5.10 -11.15 6.10
N ALA A 218 -4.65 -10.09 5.40
CA ALA A 218 -4.22 -8.82 5.96
C ALA A 218 -4.25 -7.72 4.88
N ALA A 219 -4.23 -6.46 5.32
CA ALA A 219 -4.28 -5.29 4.44
C ALA A 219 -3.15 -4.28 4.73
N GLY A 220 -2.72 -3.57 3.70
CA GLY A 220 -1.66 -2.56 3.74
C GLY A 220 -2.08 -1.24 3.09
N PRO A 221 -3.04 -0.49 3.64
CA PRO A 221 -3.39 0.83 3.13
C PRO A 221 -2.25 1.82 3.41
N CYS A 222 -1.44 2.18 2.41
CA CYS A 222 -0.28 3.07 2.56
C CYS A 222 -0.46 4.38 1.78
N GLY A 223 0.25 5.44 2.16
CA GLY A 223 0.09 6.76 1.54
C GLY A 223 -1.31 7.39 1.72
N ALA A 224 -2.15 6.80 2.57
CA ALA A 224 -3.47 7.29 2.94
C ALA A 224 -3.68 7.06 4.45
N PRO A 225 -4.45 7.90 5.14
CA PRO A 225 -4.85 7.61 6.51
C PRO A 225 -5.65 6.31 6.58
N ILE A 226 -5.46 5.56 7.66
CA ILE A 226 -6.34 4.44 8.00
C ILE A 226 -7.63 4.96 8.64
N GLY A 227 -8.80 4.52 8.15
CA GLY A 227 -10.07 4.75 8.82
C GLY A 227 -11.22 5.22 7.93
N CYS A 228 -12.41 5.29 8.54
CA CYS A 228 -13.67 5.45 7.82
C CYS A 228 -14.07 6.88 7.45
N ASN A 229 -13.34 7.90 7.90
CA ASN A 229 -13.76 9.31 7.69
C ASN A 229 -13.84 9.65 6.20
N ASP A 230 -12.89 9.16 5.40
CA ASP A 230 -12.85 9.37 3.96
C ASP A 230 -13.77 8.41 3.20
N LEU A 231 -13.94 7.16 3.70
CA LEU A 231 -14.84 6.16 3.11
C LEU A 231 -16.31 6.62 3.07
N ARG A 232 -16.70 7.50 4.00
CA ARG A 232 -18.06 8.01 4.15
C ARG A 232 -18.34 9.29 3.34
N GLN A 233 -17.32 9.96 2.77
CA GLN A 233 -17.44 11.36 2.35
C GLN A 233 -17.05 11.69 0.90
N MET A 234 -16.60 10.75 0.07
CA MET A 234 -16.13 11.11 -1.28
C MET A 234 -17.22 11.12 -2.36
N ALA A 235 -17.55 12.33 -2.85
CA ALA A 235 -18.38 12.57 -4.04
C ALA A 235 -17.59 12.64 -5.36
N HIS A 236 -16.25 12.67 -5.32
CA HIS A 236 -15.37 12.89 -6.49
C HIS A 236 -14.21 11.88 -6.54
N SER A 237 -14.54 10.60 -6.65
CA SER A 237 -13.57 9.53 -6.82
C SER A 237 -13.28 9.28 -8.31
N PRO A 238 -12.07 8.80 -8.69
CA PRO A 238 -11.80 8.30 -10.03
C PRO A 238 -12.82 7.26 -10.52
N GLU A 239 -13.50 6.55 -9.61
CA GLU A 239 -14.43 5.46 -9.91
C GLU A 239 -15.80 5.65 -9.19
N PRO A 240 -16.91 5.08 -9.68
CA PRO A 240 -18.22 5.12 -9.02
C PRO A 240 -18.25 4.24 -7.77
N MET A 241 -17.75 4.82 -6.69
CA MET A 241 -17.82 4.19 -5.39
C MET A 241 -19.24 4.18 -4.86
N ARG A 242 -19.67 3.03 -4.36
CA ARG A 242 -20.92 2.90 -3.62
C ARG A 242 -20.79 3.59 -2.25
N PRO A 243 -21.86 3.96 -1.56
CA PRO A 243 -21.83 4.26 -0.14
C PRO A 243 -21.23 3.07 0.61
N PHE A 244 -20.31 3.35 1.53
CA PHE A 244 -19.75 2.33 2.38
C PHE A 244 -20.83 1.78 3.33
N ASP A 245 -21.13 0.49 3.22
CA ASP A 245 -22.11 -0.20 4.07
C ASP A 245 -21.41 -0.78 5.30
N GLU A 246 -21.27 0.03 6.34
CA GLU A 246 -20.59 -0.35 7.59
C GLU A 246 -21.15 -1.64 8.20
N LYS A 247 -22.46 -1.91 8.07
CA LYS A 247 -23.09 -3.14 8.60
C LYS A 247 -22.59 -4.41 7.91
N LYS A 248 -22.24 -4.31 6.63
CA LYS A 248 -21.69 -5.42 5.84
C LYS A 248 -20.17 -5.46 5.85
N SER A 249 -19.52 -4.45 6.41
CA SER A 249 -18.08 -4.39 6.49
C SER A 249 -17.50 -5.35 7.54
N ALA A 250 -16.17 -5.48 7.57
CA ALA A 250 -15.42 -6.19 8.60
C ALA A 250 -15.84 -5.72 10.01
N HIS A 251 -15.98 -4.41 10.20
CA HIS A 251 -16.42 -3.81 11.46
C HIS A 251 -17.84 -4.27 11.85
N GLY A 252 -18.83 -4.05 10.98
CA GLY A 252 -20.22 -4.40 11.26
C GLY A 252 -20.46 -5.90 11.43
N ARG A 253 -19.67 -6.74 10.75
CA ARG A 253 -19.71 -8.21 10.84
C ARG A 253 -18.82 -8.77 11.95
N ARG A 254 -18.03 -7.93 12.63
CA ARG A 254 -17.03 -8.31 13.66
C ARG A 254 -16.01 -9.33 13.14
N ILE A 255 -15.53 -9.11 11.92
CA ILE A 255 -14.49 -9.92 11.31
C ILE A 255 -13.16 -9.18 11.49
N THR A 256 -12.25 -9.82 12.23
CA THR A 256 -10.89 -9.32 12.41
C THR A 256 -10.15 -9.21 11.09
N MET A 257 -9.46 -8.09 10.88
CA MET A 257 -8.69 -7.81 9.67
C MET A 257 -7.37 -7.12 10.05
N PRO A 258 -6.24 -7.85 10.07
CA PRO A 258 -4.94 -7.26 10.34
C PRO A 258 -4.58 -6.18 9.32
N VAL A 259 -4.03 -5.07 9.81
CA VAL A 259 -3.73 -3.89 9.00
C VAL A 259 -2.35 -3.30 9.33
N MET A 260 -1.60 -2.93 8.30
CA MET A 260 -0.39 -2.13 8.42
C MET A 260 -0.53 -0.85 7.60
N ASN A 261 -0.30 0.29 8.24
CA ASN A 261 -0.29 1.60 7.62
C ASN A 261 1.11 2.19 7.62
N CYS A 262 1.49 2.81 6.50
CA CYS A 262 2.79 3.44 6.34
C CYS A 262 2.69 4.65 5.42
N TYR A 263 3.33 5.74 5.81
CA TYR A 263 3.61 6.88 4.95
C TYR A 263 4.70 7.76 5.57
N GLY A 264 5.26 8.63 4.73
CA GLY A 264 6.32 9.56 5.13
C GLY A 264 5.85 10.66 6.07
N ASN A 265 6.75 11.15 6.91
CA ASN A 265 6.45 12.27 7.81
C ASN A 265 6.21 13.59 7.06
N LEU A 266 6.70 13.71 5.83
CA LEU A 266 6.48 14.86 4.94
C LEU A 266 5.34 14.62 3.94
N ASP A 267 4.62 13.51 4.06
CA ASP A 267 3.39 13.23 3.32
C ASP A 267 2.19 13.84 4.05
N GLY A 268 1.77 15.04 3.61
CA GLY A 268 0.61 15.75 4.16
C GLY A 268 0.76 16.22 5.61
N ASN A 269 1.98 16.17 6.18
CA ASN A 269 2.29 16.53 7.57
C ASN A 269 1.37 15.82 8.58
N ARG A 270 1.12 14.52 8.35
CA ARG A 270 0.28 13.68 9.21
C ARG A 270 1.00 13.20 10.47
N PHE A 271 2.33 13.19 10.44
CA PHE A 271 3.18 12.80 11.57
C PHE A 271 3.99 14.00 12.09
N PRO A 272 4.24 14.07 13.41
CA PRO A 272 3.60 13.23 14.44
C PRO A 272 2.10 13.56 14.59
N ILE A 273 1.28 12.57 14.96
CA ILE A 273 -0.19 12.71 14.94
C ILE A 273 -0.69 13.90 15.76
N PHE A 274 -0.08 14.19 16.92
CA PHE A 274 -0.47 15.34 17.75
C PHE A 274 -0.23 16.72 17.11
N ASP A 275 0.55 16.79 16.03
CA ASP A 275 0.83 18.00 15.25
C ASP A 275 0.23 18.00 13.85
N SER A 276 -0.57 16.98 13.51
CA SER A 276 -1.20 16.90 12.20
C SER A 276 -2.07 18.14 11.93
N GLY A 277 -2.04 18.61 10.68
CA GLY A 277 -2.82 19.78 10.25
C GLY A 277 -2.27 21.15 10.68
N ARG A 278 -1.18 21.25 11.46
CA ARG A 278 -0.61 22.55 11.89
C ARG A 278 0.29 23.24 10.88
N ASN A 279 0.99 22.49 10.04
CA ASN A 279 1.95 23.00 9.06
C ASN A 279 1.53 22.69 7.62
N ALA A 280 0.23 22.54 7.36
CA ALA A 280 -0.21 21.89 6.16
C ALA A 280 -0.33 22.89 4.98
N ASP A 281 0.66 22.86 4.10
CA ASP A 281 0.53 23.37 2.73
C ASP A 281 -0.01 22.22 1.85
N GLY A 282 -1.27 22.32 1.38
CA GLY A 282 -1.90 21.28 0.55
C GLY A 282 -3.44 21.31 0.60
N PRO A 283 -4.14 20.51 -0.21
CA PRO A 283 -5.61 20.53 -0.27
C PRO A 283 -6.32 19.63 0.76
N VAL A 284 -5.59 18.70 1.42
CA VAL A 284 -6.15 17.76 2.39
C VAL A 284 -5.45 17.91 3.74
N HIS A 285 -6.23 18.10 4.79
CA HIS A 285 -5.72 18.37 6.14
C HIS A 285 -6.47 17.51 7.14
N TYR A 286 -5.76 16.66 7.88
CA TYR A 286 -6.34 15.85 8.95
C TYR A 286 -5.95 16.44 10.31
N GLN A 287 -6.95 16.73 11.13
CA GLN A 287 -6.74 17.07 12.53
C GLN A 287 -6.36 15.82 13.33
N PRO A 288 -5.67 15.97 14.47
CA PRO A 288 -5.26 14.81 15.29
C PRO A 288 -6.44 13.92 15.68
N GLU A 289 -7.60 14.52 15.98
CA GLU A 289 -8.84 13.78 16.29
C GLU A 289 -9.29 12.89 15.14
N GLU A 290 -9.19 13.35 13.88
CA GLU A 290 -9.61 12.57 12.71
C GLU A 290 -8.72 11.35 12.50
N LEU A 291 -7.39 11.51 12.66
CA LEU A 291 -6.43 10.41 12.56
C LEU A 291 -6.61 9.40 13.71
N VAL A 292 -6.78 9.87 14.95
CA VAL A 292 -7.02 9.00 16.10
C VAL A 292 -8.34 8.24 15.97
N ASN A 293 -9.40 8.87 15.46
CA ASN A 293 -10.66 8.19 15.18
C ASN A 293 -10.50 7.10 14.12
N GLY A 294 -9.70 7.35 13.08
CA GLY A 294 -9.39 6.36 12.06
C GLY A 294 -8.60 5.16 12.59
N ILE A 295 -7.61 5.41 13.45
CA ILE A 295 -6.87 4.36 14.16
C ILE A 295 -7.83 3.56 15.05
N ASN A 296 -8.66 4.24 15.84
CA ASN A 296 -9.59 3.58 16.78
C ASN A 296 -10.65 2.74 16.07
N PHE A 297 -11.10 3.15 14.88
CA PHE A 297 -11.97 2.32 14.04
C PHE A 297 -11.31 0.96 13.73
N TRP A 298 -10.02 0.96 13.39
CA TRP A 298 -9.27 -0.26 13.17
C TRP A 298 -8.93 -1.02 14.46
N CYS A 299 -8.80 -0.33 15.60
CA CYS A 299 -8.72 -0.99 16.91
C CYS A 299 -10.00 -1.79 17.18
N GLU A 300 -11.17 -1.24 16.89
CA GLU A 300 -12.45 -1.95 17.04
C GLU A 300 -12.55 -3.17 16.11
N VAL A 301 -12.15 -3.04 14.84
CA VAL A 301 -12.09 -4.16 13.89
C VAL A 301 -11.19 -5.29 14.41
N ASN A 302 -10.09 -4.96 15.07
CA ASN A 302 -9.09 -5.93 15.53
C ASN A 302 -9.19 -6.29 17.02
N ASP A 303 -10.26 -5.92 17.72
CA ASP A 303 -10.40 -6.13 19.17
C ASP A 303 -9.15 -5.68 19.95
N ALA A 304 -8.69 -4.47 19.68
CA ALA A 304 -7.59 -3.81 20.39
C ALA A 304 -8.11 -2.68 21.29
N GLU A 305 -7.31 -2.29 22.29
CA GLU A 305 -7.66 -1.12 23.10
C GLU A 305 -7.56 0.16 22.26
N PRO A 306 -8.55 1.07 22.33
CA PRO A 306 -8.49 2.35 21.65
C PRO A 306 -7.36 3.23 22.18
N VAL A 307 -6.76 4.01 21.29
CA VAL A 307 -5.80 5.07 21.61
C VAL A 307 -6.54 6.31 22.11
N SER A 308 -6.11 6.85 23.25
CA SER A 308 -6.67 8.06 23.85
C SER A 308 -6.17 9.31 23.15
N LEU A 309 -7.08 10.10 22.56
CA LEU A 309 -6.74 11.42 21.99
C LEU A 309 -6.06 12.33 23.03
N LYS A 310 -6.49 12.27 24.29
CA LYS A 310 -5.88 13.05 25.37
C LYS A 310 -4.41 12.68 25.55
N GLU A 311 -4.09 11.40 25.61
CA GLU A 311 -2.70 10.92 25.80
C GLU A 311 -1.84 11.25 24.58
N VAL A 312 -2.39 11.10 23.37
CA VAL A 312 -1.76 11.55 22.11
C VAL A 312 -1.37 13.03 22.20
N MET A 313 -2.28 13.91 22.61
CA MET A 313 -1.99 15.34 22.73
C MET A 313 -0.99 15.66 23.85
N GLU A 314 -0.94 14.86 24.92
CA GLU A 314 0.00 15.03 26.03
C GLU A 314 1.45 14.68 25.63
N LEU A 315 1.66 13.73 24.71
CA LEU A 315 3.00 13.34 24.23
C LEU A 315 3.83 14.52 23.75
N ARG A 316 3.19 15.51 23.12
CA ARG A 316 3.85 16.69 22.57
C ARG A 316 4.77 17.43 23.54
N ASN A 317 4.38 17.46 24.82
CA ASN A 317 5.09 18.21 25.85
C ASN A 317 5.92 17.30 26.77
N ARG A 318 5.91 15.99 26.53
CA ARG A 318 6.67 15.01 27.30
C ARG A 318 8.10 14.93 26.80
N ALA A 319 9.03 14.84 27.75
CA ALA A 319 10.46 14.63 27.47
C ALA A 319 10.91 13.19 27.77
N ASP A 320 10.02 12.40 28.38
CA ASP A 320 10.24 11.03 28.86
C ASP A 320 9.54 9.99 27.97
N VAL A 321 9.58 10.20 26.65
CA VAL A 321 8.96 9.33 25.65
C VAL A 321 10.01 8.78 24.70
N SER A 322 9.74 7.62 24.10
CA SER A 322 10.60 7.02 23.08
C SER A 322 10.62 7.87 21.80
N ALA A 323 11.64 7.64 20.95
CA ALA A 323 11.70 8.31 19.65
C ALA A 323 10.51 7.92 18.77
N GLU A 324 10.07 6.66 18.85
CA GLU A 324 8.92 6.11 18.16
C GLU A 324 7.62 6.83 18.57
N GLU A 325 7.35 6.93 19.87
CA GLU A 325 6.19 7.68 20.38
C GLU A 325 6.23 9.15 19.96
N GLN A 326 7.42 9.77 19.96
CA GLN A 326 7.56 11.18 19.60
C GLN A 326 7.32 11.45 18.10
N HIS A 327 7.74 10.54 17.22
CA HIS A 327 7.66 10.76 15.77
C HIS A 327 6.40 10.17 15.14
N ILE A 328 5.87 9.07 15.68
CA ILE A 328 4.55 8.56 15.28
C ILE A 328 3.47 9.41 15.95
N GLY A 329 3.66 9.81 17.21
CA GLY A 329 2.68 10.62 17.95
C GLY A 329 1.53 9.82 18.54
N ILE A 330 1.76 8.56 18.90
CA ILE A 330 0.83 7.73 19.69
C ILE A 330 1.55 7.09 20.89
N PRO A 331 0.87 6.91 22.03
CA PRO A 331 1.44 6.22 23.17
C PRO A 331 1.58 4.72 22.84
N LEU A 332 2.74 4.15 23.14
CA LEU A 332 3.05 2.75 22.82
C LEU A 332 3.60 2.03 24.04
N ALA A 333 3.22 0.76 24.21
CA ALA A 333 3.86 -0.10 25.20
C ALA A 333 5.34 -0.33 24.83
N SER A 334 6.22 -0.51 25.82
CA SER A 334 7.67 -0.59 25.61
C SER A 334 8.13 -1.74 24.69
N ASP A 335 7.33 -2.78 24.53
CA ASP A 335 7.59 -3.93 23.65
C ASP A 335 6.83 -3.84 22.31
N CYS A 336 6.14 -2.73 22.07
CA CYS A 336 5.28 -2.48 20.90
C CYS A 336 5.83 -1.34 20.02
N HIS A 337 7.10 -0.98 20.17
CA HIS A 337 7.74 0.00 19.31
C HIS A 337 9.16 -0.42 18.95
N ARG A 338 9.60 -0.04 17.75
CA ARG A 338 10.98 -0.23 17.30
C ARG A 338 11.36 0.74 16.20
N THR A 339 12.65 1.02 16.10
CA THR A 339 13.23 1.82 15.01
C THR A 339 14.01 0.91 14.07
N ILE A 340 13.81 1.09 12.76
CA ILE A 340 14.60 0.44 11.72
C ILE A 340 15.30 1.53 10.90
N VAL A 341 16.62 1.45 10.78
CA VAL A 341 17.39 2.26 9.83
C VAL A 341 17.73 1.39 8.64
N ALA A 342 17.12 1.67 7.50
CA ALA A 342 17.30 0.92 6.25
C ALA A 342 17.40 1.88 5.07
N ASP A 343 18.27 1.56 4.11
CA ASP A 343 18.56 2.41 2.94
C ASP A 343 18.90 3.86 3.32
N GLY A 344 19.51 4.08 4.49
CA GLY A 344 19.84 5.42 4.98
C GLY A 344 18.69 6.21 5.59
N ILE A 345 17.48 5.63 5.68
CA ILE A 345 16.28 6.26 6.23
C ILE A 345 15.92 5.64 7.58
N THR A 346 15.51 6.49 8.51
CA THR A 346 14.98 6.07 9.81
C THR A 346 13.48 5.85 9.69
N ASN A 347 13.02 4.68 10.16
CA ASN A 347 11.64 4.27 10.13
C ASN A 347 11.20 3.92 11.55
N TYR A 348 10.20 4.62 12.06
CA TYR A 348 9.62 4.36 13.37
C TYR A 348 8.39 3.48 13.22
N ILE A 349 8.35 2.37 13.95
CA ILE A 349 7.27 1.39 13.90
C ILE A 349 6.60 1.33 15.27
N GLY A 350 5.28 1.48 15.28
CA GLY A 350 4.40 1.26 16.41
C GLY A 350 3.43 0.14 16.11
N ASP A 351 3.35 -0.83 17.01
CA ASP A 351 2.49 -2.00 16.93
C ASP A 351 1.36 -1.87 17.97
N ILE A 352 0.12 -2.19 17.57
CA ILE A 352 -1.03 -2.26 18.47
C ILE A 352 -1.50 -3.71 18.52
N ARG A 353 -1.56 -4.25 19.75
CA ARG A 353 -1.98 -5.62 20.01
C ARG A 353 -3.49 -5.69 20.20
N SER A 354 -4.10 -6.71 19.61
CA SER A 354 -5.42 -7.19 20.00
C SER A 354 -5.39 -7.72 21.45
N ARG A 355 -6.56 -7.89 22.07
CA ARG A 355 -6.69 -8.44 23.43
C ARG A 355 -6.10 -9.84 23.61
N ASP A 356 -6.02 -10.63 22.55
CA ASP A 356 -5.37 -11.94 22.55
C ASP A 356 -3.82 -11.87 22.48
N GLY A 357 -3.25 -10.66 22.44
CA GLY A 357 -1.81 -10.41 22.43
C GLY A 357 -1.18 -10.40 21.04
N VAL A 358 -1.92 -10.71 19.97
CA VAL A 358 -1.39 -10.68 18.60
C VAL A 358 -1.29 -9.24 18.11
N VAL A 359 -0.15 -8.87 17.51
CA VAL A 359 0.00 -7.59 16.79
C VAL A 359 -0.81 -7.67 15.50
N ARG A 360 -1.98 -7.05 15.45
CA ARG A 360 -2.83 -6.98 14.24
C ARG A 360 -2.86 -5.59 13.61
N MET A 361 -2.25 -4.61 14.24
CA MET A 361 -2.18 -3.25 13.76
C MET A 361 -0.74 -2.78 13.82
N ARG A 362 -0.26 -2.20 12.72
CA ARG A 362 1.06 -1.57 12.63
C ARG A 362 0.94 -0.21 12.00
N ILE A 363 1.58 0.78 12.60
CA ILE A 363 1.71 2.15 12.07
C ILE A 363 3.20 2.43 11.93
N MET A 364 3.61 2.85 10.74
CA MET A 364 4.99 3.13 10.41
C MET A 364 5.14 4.55 9.85
N CYS A 365 6.09 5.28 10.39
CA CYS A 365 6.44 6.65 9.98
C CYS A 365 7.86 6.64 9.38
N GLU A 366 7.96 7.05 8.11
CA GLU A 366 9.23 7.11 7.39
C GLU A 366 9.77 8.55 7.41
N MET A 367 10.98 8.73 7.94
CA MET A 367 11.54 10.06 8.12
C MET A 367 12.14 10.64 6.85
N ASN A 368 11.93 11.94 6.64
CA ASN A 368 12.37 12.67 5.45
C ASN A 368 11.76 12.13 4.15
N MET A 369 10.57 11.50 4.23
CA MET A 369 9.92 10.87 3.09
C MET A 369 8.66 11.65 2.68
N PRO A 370 8.49 11.98 1.39
CA PRO A 370 7.29 12.63 0.86
C PRO A 370 6.23 11.58 0.48
N HIS A 371 5.22 12.00 -0.29
CA HIS A 371 4.13 11.14 -0.77
C HIS A 371 4.59 10.20 -1.91
N TRP A 372 5.46 9.23 -1.59
CA TRP A 372 5.93 8.20 -2.52
C TRP A 372 6.29 6.89 -1.78
N PRO A 373 6.06 5.70 -2.36
CA PRO A 373 6.50 4.44 -1.76
C PRO A 373 8.02 4.37 -1.61
N ALA A 374 8.48 3.83 -0.49
CA ALA A 374 9.90 3.56 -0.25
C ALA A 374 10.19 2.05 -0.18
N PRO A 375 11.42 1.61 -0.46
CA PRO A 375 11.77 0.19 -0.42
C PRO A 375 11.52 -0.47 0.96
N GLU A 376 11.72 0.26 2.06
CA GLU A 376 11.51 -0.29 3.41
C GLU A 376 10.03 -0.47 3.75
N MET A 377 9.16 0.44 3.34
CA MET A 377 7.70 0.25 3.42
C MET A 377 7.28 -1.11 2.83
N ILE A 378 7.80 -1.45 1.65
CA ILE A 378 7.42 -2.69 0.96
C ILE A 378 7.91 -3.91 1.75
N ARG A 379 9.17 -3.89 2.22
CA ARG A 379 9.72 -4.99 3.03
C ARG A 379 8.90 -5.22 4.29
N GLN A 380 8.55 -4.15 5.01
CA GLN A 380 7.74 -4.25 6.22
C GLN A 380 6.30 -4.73 5.94
N LEU A 381 5.70 -4.38 4.79
CA LEU A 381 4.38 -4.90 4.40
C LEU A 381 4.42 -6.42 4.21
N TYR A 382 5.39 -6.96 3.47
CA TYR A 382 5.52 -8.42 3.30
C TYR A 382 5.81 -9.11 4.63
N ASP A 383 6.71 -8.56 5.47
CA ASP A 383 6.99 -9.10 6.81
C ASP A 383 5.75 -9.10 7.71
N PHE A 384 4.91 -8.08 7.58
CA PHE A 384 3.65 -7.99 8.32
C PHE A 384 2.62 -9.00 7.82
N PHE A 385 2.52 -9.22 6.50
CA PHE A 385 1.56 -10.14 5.89
C PHE A 385 1.86 -11.61 6.14
N GLU A 386 3.13 -12.00 6.06
CA GLU A 386 3.62 -13.39 6.12
C GLU A 386 3.04 -14.26 7.25
N PRO A 387 2.89 -13.78 8.51
CA PRO A 387 2.32 -14.61 9.58
C PRO A 387 0.80 -14.79 9.49
N PHE A 388 0.08 -14.01 8.68
CA PHE A 388 -1.39 -14.08 8.61
C PHE A 388 -1.88 -15.02 7.50
N SER A 389 -3.00 -15.69 7.80
CA SER A 389 -3.80 -16.43 6.83
C SER A 389 -5.28 -16.33 7.17
N ARG A 390 -6.16 -16.62 6.22
CA ARG A 390 -7.61 -16.61 6.40
C ARG A 390 -8.22 -17.98 6.11
N ARG A 391 -9.03 -18.51 7.03
CA ARG A 391 -9.77 -19.77 6.84
C ARG A 391 -11.19 -19.60 7.33
N ASN A 392 -12.17 -20.00 6.53
CA ASN A 392 -13.59 -19.90 6.89
C ASN A 392 -14.03 -18.50 7.38
N GLY A 393 -13.42 -17.44 6.84
CA GLY A 393 -13.70 -16.06 7.24
C GLY A 393 -13.04 -15.62 8.55
N GLU A 394 -12.21 -16.44 9.18
CA GLU A 394 -11.44 -16.10 10.39
C GLU A 394 -9.97 -15.81 10.06
N SER A 395 -9.38 -14.85 10.78
CA SER A 395 -7.96 -14.51 10.68
C SER A 395 -7.13 -15.40 11.61
N TYR A 396 -6.13 -16.08 11.06
CA TYR A 396 -5.20 -16.95 11.77
C TYR A 396 -3.80 -16.34 11.76
N TYR A 397 -3.16 -16.31 12.92
CA TYR A 397 -1.78 -15.84 13.09
C TYR A 397 -0.84 -17.01 13.36
N ASN A 398 0.22 -17.14 12.56
CA ASN A 398 1.27 -18.15 12.72
C ASN A 398 2.65 -17.47 12.88
N PRO A 399 3.16 -17.35 14.11
CA PRO A 399 4.42 -16.65 14.37
C PRO A 399 5.66 -17.37 13.81
N VAL A 400 5.57 -18.65 13.46
CA VAL A 400 6.72 -19.42 12.95
C VAL A 400 7.09 -19.01 11.51
N ARG A 401 6.16 -18.40 10.79
CA ARG A 401 6.38 -17.96 9.39
C ARG A 401 7.26 -16.71 9.27
N SER A 402 7.42 -15.91 10.32
CA SER A 402 8.16 -14.63 10.26
C SER A 402 9.69 -14.78 10.20
N HIS A 403 10.24 -16.00 10.16
CA HIS A 403 11.67 -16.27 10.37
C HIS A 403 12.42 -16.76 9.12
N THR A 404 11.80 -16.76 7.93
CA THR A 404 12.41 -17.39 6.75
C THR A 404 13.32 -16.51 5.90
N LEU A 405 13.53 -15.23 6.22
CA LEU A 405 14.29 -14.30 5.36
C LEU A 405 15.40 -13.49 6.06
N SER A 406 16.09 -14.09 7.02
CA SER A 406 17.41 -13.61 7.44
C SER A 406 18.49 -14.67 7.17
N LYS A 407 18.98 -14.69 5.92
CA LYS A 407 20.33 -15.16 5.58
C LYS A 407 20.92 -14.32 4.47
#